data_AF-A0A1I3C8N2-F1
#
_entry.id   AF-A0A1I3C8N2-F1
#
_cell.length_a   1.000
_cell.length_b   1.000
_cell.length_c   1.000
_cell.angle_alpha   90.00
_cell.angle_beta   90.00
_cell.angle_gamma   90.00
#
_symmetry.space_group_name_H-M   'P 1'
#
loop_
_entity.id
_entity.type
_entity.pdbx_description
1 polymer ?
#
loop_
_entity_poly.entity_id
_entity_poly.type
_entity_poly.pdbx_seq_one_letter_code
_entity_poly.pdbx_strand_id
1 'polypeptide(L)'
;MAPWLHRVGKRESRKRQPVILCGLNYEHYRIQSLIKRSKRYELLALIDDFPWNHGTLIDGVRVYYPSEALSLAKRHGVVRVLYHADGDLAVFDDDTLLALDAQGVVCSKIDPHYIDDLDSYLAGQA
;
A
#
# COMPACT_ATOMS: atom_id res chain seq x y z
N MET A 1 19.85 -41.97 -27.17
CA MET A 1 20.19 -40.65 -26.60
C MET A 1 18.91 -40.02 -26.11
N ALA A 2 18.71 -39.98 -24.78
CA ALA A 2 17.53 -39.43 -24.13
C ALA A 2 17.90 -38.08 -23.46
N PRO A 3 16.93 -37.29 -22.94
CA PRO A 3 16.58 -35.99 -23.49
C PRO A 3 16.84 -34.86 -22.49
N TRP A 4 17.03 -33.63 -22.97
CA TRP A 4 17.07 -32.46 -22.09
C TRP A 4 16.21 -31.34 -22.65
N LEU A 5 14.89 -31.48 -22.45
CA LEU A 5 13.98 -30.35 -22.43
C LEU A 5 14.04 -29.75 -21.03
N HIS A 6 14.85 -28.71 -20.84
CA HIS A 6 14.76 -27.87 -19.66
C HIS A 6 13.44 -27.11 -19.72
N ARG A 7 12.42 -27.68 -19.05
CA ARG A 7 11.16 -27.02 -18.78
C ARG A 7 11.46 -25.93 -17.74
N VAL A 8 11.83 -24.75 -18.22
CA VAL A 8 11.90 -23.54 -17.38
C VAL A 8 10.46 -23.27 -16.96
N GLY A 9 10.09 -23.76 -15.77
CA GLY A 9 8.84 -23.40 -15.14
C GLY A 9 8.82 -21.88 -15.04
N LYS A 10 7.87 -21.24 -15.75
CA LYS A 10 7.49 -19.85 -15.45
C LYS A 10 7.10 -19.85 -13.98
N ARG A 11 8.01 -19.37 -13.13
CA ARG A 11 7.69 -19.03 -11.75
C ARG A 11 6.69 -17.90 -11.88
N GLU A 12 5.40 -18.23 -11.78
CA GLU A 12 4.33 -17.26 -11.71
C GLU A 12 4.66 -16.41 -10.49
N SER A 13 5.27 -15.25 -10.74
CA SER A 13 5.55 -14.28 -9.70
C SER A 13 4.20 -13.95 -9.11
N ARG A 14 3.96 -14.36 -7.85
CA ARG A 14 2.75 -13.97 -7.14
C ARG A 14 2.59 -12.47 -7.34
N LYS A 15 1.45 -12.07 -7.92
CA LYS A 15 1.16 -10.66 -8.13
C LYS A 15 1.19 -9.98 -6.77
N ARG A 16 1.93 -8.87 -6.66
CA ARG A 16 1.99 -8.10 -5.43
C ARG A 16 0.58 -7.56 -5.12
N GLN A 17 0.25 -7.48 -3.84
CA GLN A 17 -1.02 -6.99 -3.35
C GLN A 17 -0.94 -5.46 -3.25
N PRO A 18 -1.85 -4.71 -3.88
CA PRO A 18 -1.78 -3.27 -3.88
C PRO A 18 -2.15 -2.71 -2.51
N VAL A 19 -1.38 -1.71 -2.08
CA VAL A 19 -1.61 -0.97 -0.84
C VAL A 19 -1.66 0.53 -1.11
N ILE A 20 -2.33 1.25 -0.22
CA ILE A 20 -2.37 2.71 -0.20
C ILE A 20 -1.56 3.19 1.02
N LEU A 21 -0.88 4.33 0.90
CA LEU A 21 -0.20 4.98 2.03
C LEU A 21 -0.77 6.39 2.23
N CYS A 22 -1.18 6.71 3.46
CA CYS A 22 -1.70 8.04 3.82
C CYS A 22 -0.59 8.88 4.43
N GLY A 23 -0.45 10.12 3.96
CA GLY A 23 0.56 11.08 4.40
C GLY A 23 1.81 11.15 3.51
N LEU A 24 2.48 12.29 3.55
CA LEU A 24 3.62 12.64 2.68
C LEU A 24 4.88 13.13 3.44
N ASN A 25 4.91 12.99 4.76
CA ASN A 25 6.05 13.37 5.61
C ASN A 25 7.24 12.37 5.50
N TYR A 26 8.34 12.67 6.21
CA TYR A 26 9.59 11.90 6.17
C TYR A 26 9.40 10.39 6.41
N GLU A 27 8.55 10.05 7.38
CA GLU A 27 8.23 8.68 7.79
C GLU A 27 7.54 7.94 6.64
N HIS A 28 6.67 8.62 5.90
CA HIS A 28 6.00 8.07 4.73
C HIS A 28 6.99 7.73 3.63
N TYR A 29 8.00 8.56 3.37
CA TYR A 29 9.08 8.22 2.43
C TYR A 29 9.87 6.97 2.86
N ARG A 30 10.09 6.79 4.16
CA ARG A 30 10.69 5.54 4.68
C ARG A 30 9.76 4.34 4.47
N ILE A 31 8.46 4.49 4.72
CA ILE A 31 7.46 3.45 4.46
C ILE A 31 7.44 3.08 2.96
N GLN A 32 7.45 4.06 2.05
CA GLN A 32 7.56 3.82 0.60
C GLN A 32 8.80 2.98 0.26
N SER A 33 9.95 3.29 0.90
CA SER A 33 11.19 2.54 0.72
C SER A 33 11.08 1.09 1.19
N LEU A 34 10.32 0.81 2.25
CA LEU A 34 10.03 -0.54 2.74
C LEU A 34 9.10 -1.28 1.77
N ILE A 35 8.04 -0.63 1.27
CA ILE A 35 7.14 -1.23 0.28
C ILE A 35 7.89 -1.56 -1.03
N LYS A 36 8.81 -0.71 -1.48
CA LYS A 36 9.62 -0.99 -2.69
C LYS A 36 10.43 -2.29 -2.58
N ARG A 37 10.91 -2.60 -1.37
CA ARG A 37 11.67 -3.83 -1.06
C ARG A 37 10.77 -5.04 -0.80
N SER A 38 9.50 -4.82 -0.49
CA SER A 38 8.50 -5.87 -0.28
C SER A 38 8.37 -6.77 -1.51
N LYS A 39 8.24 -8.08 -1.28
CA LYS A 39 7.91 -9.05 -2.32
C LYS A 39 6.41 -9.30 -2.42
N ARG A 40 5.65 -8.92 -1.39
CA ARG A 40 4.21 -9.18 -1.28
C ARG A 40 3.35 -7.99 -1.63
N TYR A 41 3.81 -6.77 -1.39
CA TYR A 41 3.02 -5.55 -1.52
C TYR A 41 3.59 -4.62 -2.58
N GLU A 42 2.71 -3.87 -3.24
CA GLU A 42 3.06 -2.80 -4.16
C GLU A 42 2.30 -1.53 -3.79
N LEU A 43 2.99 -0.39 -3.79
CA LEU A 43 2.35 0.89 -3.47
C LEU A 43 1.58 1.38 -4.71
N LEU A 44 0.26 1.44 -4.58
CA LEU A 44 -0.64 1.88 -5.65
C LEU A 44 -0.80 3.40 -5.68
N ALA A 45 -1.00 4.00 -4.51
CA ALA A 45 -1.38 5.40 -4.37
C ALA A 45 -0.93 5.97 -3.03
N LEU A 46 -0.69 7.28 -3.03
CA LEU A 46 -0.54 8.09 -1.84
C LEU A 46 -1.84 8.87 -1.60
N ILE A 47 -2.22 9.08 -0.34
CA ILE A 47 -3.39 9.86 0.05
C ILE A 47 -2.96 11.06 0.87
N ASP A 48 -3.47 12.22 0.50
CA ASP A 48 -3.23 13.50 1.17
C ASP A 48 -4.41 14.44 0.90
N ASP A 49 -4.79 15.26 1.88
CA ASP A 49 -5.94 16.16 1.80
C ASP A 49 -5.57 17.57 1.33
N PHE A 50 -4.28 17.88 1.19
CA PHE A 50 -3.86 19.19 0.68
C PHE A 50 -4.09 19.31 -0.83
N PRO A 51 -4.85 20.33 -1.30
CA PRO A 51 -5.28 20.41 -2.70
C PRO A 51 -4.15 20.50 -3.72
N TRP A 52 -3.01 21.08 -3.34
CA TRP A 52 -1.85 21.24 -4.21
C TRP A 52 -1.05 19.94 -4.41
N ASN A 53 -1.27 18.93 -3.56
CA ASN A 53 -0.60 17.63 -3.70
C ASN A 53 -1.36 16.69 -4.66
N HIS A 54 -2.68 16.83 -4.76
CA HIS A 54 -3.51 15.96 -5.59
C HIS A 54 -3.06 15.93 -7.06
N GLY A 55 -2.90 14.72 -7.60
CA GLY A 55 -2.50 14.48 -8.99
C GLY A 55 -0.99 14.56 -9.24
N THR A 56 -0.19 15.00 -8.26
CA THR A 56 1.27 14.99 -8.36
C THR A 56 1.83 13.57 -8.27
N LEU A 57 3.09 13.40 -8.67
CA LEU A 57 3.84 12.15 -8.54
C LEU A 57 4.93 12.32 -7.49
N ILE A 58 4.89 11.50 -6.45
CA ILE A 58 5.95 11.39 -5.44
C ILE A 58 6.62 10.04 -5.64
N ASP A 59 7.90 10.07 -6.01
CA ASP A 59 8.70 8.85 -6.24
C ASP A 59 8.03 7.86 -7.23
N GLY A 60 7.36 8.42 -8.24
CA GLY A 60 6.63 7.68 -9.27
C GLY A 60 5.22 7.21 -8.87
N VAL A 61 4.77 7.47 -7.64
CA VAL A 61 3.43 7.13 -7.15
C VAL A 61 2.54 8.37 -7.14
N ARG A 62 1.31 8.21 -7.63
CA ARG A 62 0.36 9.32 -7.71
C ARG A 62 -0.33 9.60 -6.37
N VAL A 63 -0.49 10.88 -6.05
CA VAL A 63 -1.24 11.36 -4.89
C VAL A 63 -2.71 11.58 -5.26
N TYR A 64 -3.61 11.11 -4.41
CA TYR A 64 -5.06 11.21 -4.54
C TYR A 64 -5.67 11.82 -3.29
N TYR A 65 -6.91 12.29 -3.40
CA TYR A 65 -7.68 12.75 -2.25
C TYR A 65 -8.20 11.56 -1.41
N PRO A 66 -8.47 11.76 -0.12
CA PRO A 66 -9.05 10.73 0.74
C PRO A 66 -10.36 10.14 0.21
N SER A 67 -11.22 10.98 -0.40
CA SER A 67 -12.50 10.57 -0.99
C SER A 67 -12.35 9.58 -2.16
N GLU A 68 -11.16 9.47 -2.75
CA GLU A 68 -10.90 8.55 -3.86
C GLU A 68 -10.43 7.16 -3.37
N ALA A 69 -10.05 7.01 -2.10
CA ALA A 69 -9.47 5.77 -1.57
C ALA A 69 -10.40 4.57 -1.74
N LEU A 70 -11.70 4.71 -1.49
CA LEU A 70 -12.67 3.63 -1.67
C LEU A 70 -12.79 3.19 -3.13
N SER A 71 -12.80 4.15 -4.07
CA SER A 71 -12.86 3.87 -5.50
C SER A 71 -11.59 3.17 -5.98
N LEU A 72 -10.43 3.61 -5.50
CA LEU A 72 -9.14 2.97 -5.73
C LEU A 72 -9.14 1.54 -5.21
N ALA A 73 -9.65 1.32 -4.00
CA ALA A 73 -9.74 0.01 -3.39
C ALA A 73 -10.59 -0.97 -4.21
N LYS A 74 -11.80 -0.56 -4.60
CA LYS A 74 -12.70 -1.36 -5.42
C LYS A 74 -12.11 -1.70 -6.79
N ARG A 75 -11.49 -0.71 -7.45
CA ARG A 75 -11.01 -0.88 -8.83
C ARG A 75 -9.73 -1.69 -8.93
N HIS A 76 -8.84 -1.55 -7.95
CA HIS A 76 -7.50 -2.14 -8.00
C HIS A 76 -7.29 -3.30 -7.04
N GLY A 77 -8.26 -3.60 -6.17
CA GLY A 77 -8.16 -4.68 -5.18
C GLY A 77 -7.18 -4.35 -4.08
N VAL A 78 -7.17 -3.10 -3.60
CA VAL A 78 -6.32 -2.67 -2.48
C VAL A 78 -6.65 -3.54 -1.27
N VAL A 79 -5.62 -4.05 -0.60
CA VAL A 79 -5.79 -4.92 0.57
C VAL A 79 -5.54 -4.20 1.89
N ARG A 80 -4.78 -3.11 1.86
CA ARG A 80 -4.41 -2.35 3.06
C ARG A 80 -4.27 -0.86 2.81
N VAL A 81 -4.64 -0.08 3.83
CA VAL A 81 -4.26 1.31 4.00
C VAL A 81 -3.17 1.36 5.07
N LEU A 82 -2.00 1.88 4.71
CA LEU A 82 -0.87 2.07 5.61
C LEU A 82 -0.81 3.53 6.04
N TYR A 83 -0.42 3.78 7.29
CA TYR A 83 -0.29 5.12 7.87
C TYR A 83 0.75 5.13 8.99
N HIS A 84 1.35 6.27 9.33
CA HIS A 84 2.38 6.33 10.37
C HIS A 84 1.81 6.76 11.73
N ALA A 85 1.13 7.90 11.75
CA ALA A 85 0.51 8.51 12.91
C ALA A 85 -1.02 8.51 12.76
N ASP A 86 -1.75 8.53 13.87
CA ASP A 86 -3.22 8.46 13.83
C ASP A 86 -3.83 9.68 13.10
N GLY A 87 -3.11 10.82 13.08
CA GLY A 87 -3.47 12.00 12.29
C GLY A 87 -3.43 11.78 10.77
N ASP A 88 -2.62 10.84 10.27
CA ASP A 88 -2.58 10.53 8.83
C ASP A 88 -3.85 9.79 8.39
N LEU A 89 -4.49 9.05 9.30
CA LEU A 89 -5.73 8.33 9.03
C LEU A 89 -6.97 9.23 9.22
N ALA A 90 -6.85 10.29 10.02
CA ALA A 90 -7.92 11.25 10.30
C ALA A 90 -8.39 12.06 9.07
N VAL A 91 -7.69 11.93 7.93
CA VAL A 91 -8.12 12.49 6.63
C VAL A 91 -9.35 11.78 6.06
N PHE A 92 -9.66 10.58 6.56
CA PHE A 92 -10.89 9.86 6.22
C PHE A 92 -11.98 10.15 7.25
N ASP A 93 -13.21 10.31 6.77
CA ASP A 93 -14.39 10.25 7.63
C ASP A 93 -14.73 8.80 8.02
N ASP A 94 -15.55 8.65 9.06
CA ASP A 94 -15.96 7.35 9.58
C ASP A 94 -16.67 6.49 8.52
N ASP A 95 -17.48 7.11 7.65
CA ASP A 95 -18.19 6.43 6.58
C ASP A 95 -17.22 5.80 5.56
N THR A 96 -16.14 6.52 5.23
CA THR A 96 -15.09 6.02 4.34
C THR A 96 -14.31 4.88 4.98
N LEU A 97 -13.96 4.99 6.26
CA LEU A 97 -13.28 3.91 6.98
C LEU A 97 -14.15 2.65 7.09
N LEU A 98 -15.43 2.79 7.41
CA LEU A 98 -16.39 1.69 7.43
C LEU A 98 -16.56 1.07 6.05
N ALA A 99 -16.60 1.88 4.99
CA ALA A 99 -16.71 1.38 3.63
C ALA A 99 -15.45 0.62 3.18
N LEU A 100 -14.26 1.06 3.58
CA LEU A 100 -12.99 0.37 3.33
C LEU A 100 -12.95 -0.97 4.07
N ASP A 101 -13.33 -0.99 5.35
CA ASP A 101 -13.40 -2.22 6.15
C ASP A 101 -14.40 -3.22 5.56
N ALA A 102 -15.59 -2.76 5.13
CA ALA A 102 -16.58 -3.59 4.44
C ALA A 102 -16.09 -4.16 3.09
N GLN A 103 -15.05 -3.58 2.49
CA GLN A 103 -14.35 -4.13 1.32
C GLN A 103 -13.20 -5.09 1.67
N GLY A 104 -12.96 -5.33 2.96
CA GLY A 104 -11.85 -6.15 3.47
C GLY A 104 -10.50 -5.43 3.48
N VAL A 105 -10.49 -4.10 3.41
CA VAL A 105 -9.26 -3.29 3.48
C VAL A 105 -8.87 -3.08 4.92
N VAL A 106 -7.69 -3.56 5.31
CA VAL A 106 -7.20 -3.39 6.68
C VAL A 106 -6.36 -2.12 6.80
N CYS A 107 -6.69 -1.27 7.78
CA CYS A 107 -5.85 -0.13 8.14
C CYS A 107 -4.72 -0.61 9.08
N SER A 108 -3.46 -0.36 8.72
CA SER A 108 -2.29 -0.81 9.47
C SER A 108 -1.33 0.35 9.74
N LYS A 109 -1.12 0.63 11.03
CA LYS A 109 -0.12 1.61 11.49
C LYS A 109 1.29 1.05 11.31
N ILE A 110 2.18 1.85 10.74
CA ILE A 110 3.57 1.50 10.48
C ILE A 110 4.50 2.51 11.14
N ASP A 111 5.39 2.04 12.02
CA ASP A 111 6.52 2.83 12.47
C ASP A 111 7.80 2.37 11.72
N PRO A 112 8.28 3.14 10.73
CA PRO A 112 9.42 2.75 9.91
C PRO A 112 10.77 2.81 10.66
N HIS A 113 10.80 3.24 11.92
CA HIS A 113 12.01 3.23 12.74
C HIS A 113 12.22 1.90 13.48
N TYR A 114 11.16 1.10 13.63
CA TYR A 114 11.20 -0.19 14.35
C TYR A 114 10.95 -1.39 13.45
N ILE A 115 10.87 -1.19 12.13
CA ILE A 115 10.68 -2.26 11.16
C ILE A 115 11.73 -2.20 10.04
N ASP A 116 12.30 -3.36 9.73
CA ASP A 116 13.24 -3.52 8.61
C ASP A 116 12.61 -4.29 7.43
N ASP A 117 11.62 -5.15 7.71
CA ASP A 117 10.89 -5.95 6.72
C ASP A 117 9.37 -5.81 6.88
N LEU A 118 8.75 -5.19 5.87
CA LEU A 118 7.31 -4.95 5.83
C LEU A 118 6.52 -6.27 5.71
N ASP A 119 7.06 -7.26 4.99
CA ASP A 119 6.36 -8.50 4.69
C ASP A 119 6.12 -9.32 5.95
N SER A 120 7.17 -9.45 6.79
CA SER A 120 7.09 -10.13 8.08
C SER A 120 6.23 -9.35 9.08
N TYR A 121 6.35 -8.03 9.13
CA TYR A 121 5.57 -7.18 10.03
C TYR A 121 4.06 -7.33 9.78
N LEU A 122 3.63 -7.17 8.52
CA LEU A 122 2.21 -7.25 8.17
C LEU A 122 1.66 -8.69 8.18
N ALA A 123 2.50 -9.72 8.09
CA ALA A 123 2.07 -11.09 8.26
C ALA A 123 1.65 -11.42 9.70
N GLY A 124 2.18 -10.71 10.70
CA GLY A 124 1.79 -10.85 12.10
C GLY A 124 0.51 -10.11 12.49
N GLN A 125 -0.06 -9.32 11.57
CA GLN A 125 -1.30 -8.55 11.76
C GLN A 125 -2.46 -9.06 10.88
N ALA A 126 -2.35 -10.29 10.35
CA ALA A 126 -3.33 -10.90 9.47
C ALA A 126 -4.27 -11.85 10.21
#